data_AF-A0A9E4AFX8-F1
#
_entry.id   AF-A0A9E4AFX8-F1
#
_cell.length_a   1.000
_cell.length_b   1.000
_cell.length_c   1.000
_cell.angle_alpha   90.00
_cell.angle_beta   90.00
_cell.angle_gamma   90.00
#
_symmetry.space_group_name_H-M   'P 1'
#
loop_
_entity.id
_entity.type
_entity.pdbx_description
1 polymer ?
#
loop_
_entity_poly.entity_id
_entity_poly.type
_entity_poly.pdbx_seq_one_letter_code
_entity_poly.pdbx_strand_id
1 'polypeptide(L)'
;MRSRNIVLLILILGLLSFLSLTFAQDTPDDSEEAKKVAAGKEVYEESCAHCHGTEGRGDGSAAENLLPQPRDFTRGLYKIRSTESGELPTDQDLFDIITIGMPGSSMPEWETALSANDRWEVVAYIKTFYDGFKESETPPRQISLEGKIPYAEESVEIGKVLYTQFACFECHGNLGRGDGTSAPTLEDEWGFKSWPANLTQSWNYRGGSDIDDIYKRFIGGIAGSAMPMFEDPAFGLTIEESKRYNELDNKVEMTEAEEEEYNQLDEKMGNAFEILDLMADGDTTEEQKQIYDTAMKAFNAKSWHLANYVKSLSPEKRPEPAIGKNVLRSQYVVGELPQMADAAWETLESSYFPLVGQIIVEPRQFNPTIDSVNVKSFYNDTEVAFLFTWDDRTHNTEVEEDEDTGTTFEDAIAIQFPVKVPKGPTAPKPYFLWGGKLPVYLWHWKASDAEKVTELTAKGINKAEVQEVQGNIEAESEYTDGQYRLWVKRALKTDDKKDLQLESDVFVPIAFSAWDGANGDVDTKRVISSWYSFVLEPVPSSRRFIYPPLVALLSFGLLVGLRQFVRQRNT
;
A
#
# COMPACT_ATOMS: atom_id res chain seq x y z
N MET A 1 88.61 -0.44 35.64
CA MET A 1 88.04 0.13 34.39
C MET A 1 87.48 -0.96 33.48
N ARG A 2 86.43 -1.69 33.91
CA ARG A 2 85.80 -2.77 33.13
C ARG A 2 84.36 -3.02 33.59
N SER A 3 83.57 -1.95 33.74
CA SER A 3 82.15 -2.07 34.12
C SER A 3 81.25 -0.94 33.62
N ARG A 4 81.77 0.00 32.82
CA ARG A 4 80.99 1.13 32.26
C ARG A 4 80.56 0.98 30.81
N ASN A 5 80.94 -0.11 30.13
CA ASN A 5 80.64 -0.32 28.70
C ASN A 5 79.60 -1.42 28.41
N ILE A 6 79.05 -2.10 29.43
CA ILE A 6 78.04 -3.15 29.22
C ILE A 6 76.61 -2.61 29.38
N VAL A 7 76.41 -1.55 30.17
CA VAL A 7 75.08 -0.95 30.38
C VAL A 7 74.62 -0.10 29.18
N LEU A 8 75.55 0.47 28.40
CA LEU A 8 75.20 1.28 27.23
C LEU A 8 74.81 0.44 25.99
N LEU A 9 75.21 -0.83 25.93
CA LEU A 9 74.90 -1.70 24.78
C LEU A 9 73.49 -2.32 24.89
N ILE A 10 72.97 -2.50 26.11
CA ILE A 10 71.64 -3.08 26.35
C ILE A 10 70.53 -2.03 26.15
N LEU A 11 70.82 -0.74 26.36
CA LEU A 11 69.88 0.35 26.11
C LEU A 11 69.69 0.71 24.62
N ILE A 12 70.64 0.36 23.74
CA ILE A 12 70.54 0.61 22.29
C ILE A 12 69.88 -0.58 21.56
N LEU A 13 69.97 -1.81 22.10
CA LEU A 13 69.25 -2.98 21.55
C LEU A 13 67.78 -3.07 22.00
N GLY A 14 67.40 -2.41 23.10
CA GLY A 14 66.00 -2.33 23.55
C GLY A 14 65.15 -1.25 22.86
N LEU A 15 65.77 -0.31 22.13
CA LEU A 15 65.06 0.81 21.47
C LEU A 15 64.90 0.65 19.95
N LEU A 16 65.30 -0.50 19.39
CA LEU A 16 65.15 -0.83 17.96
C LEU A 16 64.09 -1.93 17.71
N SER A 17 63.33 -2.32 18.74
CA SER A 17 62.21 -3.28 18.62
C SER A 17 60.82 -2.61 18.70
N PHE A 18 60.77 -1.27 18.70
CA PHE A 18 59.55 -0.49 18.90
C PHE A 18 59.42 0.64 17.86
N LEU A 19 59.68 0.36 16.58
CA LEU A 19 59.27 1.25 15.48
C LEU A 19 59.23 0.51 14.14
N SER A 20 58.35 -0.48 14.06
CA SER A 20 57.84 -0.99 12.77
C SER A 20 56.40 -1.46 12.98
N LEU A 21 55.56 -0.59 13.52
CA LEU A 21 54.14 -0.59 13.14
C LEU A 21 54.10 0.08 11.76
N THR A 22 54.45 -0.70 10.75
CA THR A 22 53.85 -0.51 9.45
C THR A 22 52.34 -0.53 9.68
N PHE A 23 51.67 0.60 9.43
CA PHE A 23 50.29 0.56 8.99
C PHE A 23 50.30 -0.29 7.72
N ALA A 24 50.13 -1.60 7.88
CA ALA A 24 49.60 -2.42 6.82
C ALA A 24 48.24 -1.77 6.53
N GLN A 25 48.12 -1.19 5.33
CA GLN A 25 46.81 -0.93 4.77
C GLN A 25 46.06 -2.26 4.82
N ASP A 26 44.95 -2.31 5.55
CA ASP A 26 43.97 -3.40 5.50
C ASP A 26 43.48 -3.53 4.06
N THR A 27 44.20 -4.28 3.22
CA THR A 27 43.62 -4.93 2.06
C THR A 27 42.79 -6.09 2.60
N PRO A 28 41.49 -6.20 2.29
CA PRO A 28 40.69 -7.36 2.68
C PRO A 28 41.46 -8.63 2.30
N ASP A 29 41.65 -9.54 3.25
CA ASP A 29 42.22 -10.85 2.93
C ASP A 29 41.22 -11.55 1.99
N ASP A 30 41.60 -11.74 0.72
CA ASP A 30 40.82 -12.47 -0.28
C ASP A 30 40.32 -13.84 0.26
N SER A 31 41.01 -14.39 1.26
CA SER A 31 40.62 -15.63 1.95
C SER A 31 39.38 -15.49 2.86
N GLU A 32 39.15 -14.33 3.47
CA GLU A 32 37.99 -14.08 4.34
C GLU A 32 36.75 -13.74 3.52
N GLU A 33 36.88 -12.96 2.45
CA GLU A 33 35.76 -12.68 1.55
C GLU A 33 35.29 -13.96 0.83
N ALA A 34 36.22 -14.80 0.37
CA ALA A 34 35.89 -16.09 -0.22
C ALA A 34 35.14 -17.02 0.77
N LYS A 35 35.48 -16.98 2.07
CA LYS A 35 34.75 -17.74 3.10
C LYS A 35 33.33 -17.22 3.30
N LYS A 36 33.15 -15.89 3.36
CA LYS A 36 31.81 -15.28 3.46
C LYS A 36 30.94 -15.62 2.26
N VAL A 37 31.48 -15.52 1.05
CA VAL A 37 30.78 -15.90 -0.18
C VAL A 37 30.40 -17.38 -0.16
N ALA A 38 31.28 -18.26 0.32
CA ALA A 38 31.00 -19.69 0.42
C ALA A 38 29.90 -20.01 1.45
N ALA A 39 29.91 -19.36 2.61
CA ALA A 39 28.86 -19.52 3.62
C ALA A 39 27.52 -18.93 3.14
N GLY A 40 27.56 -17.75 2.50
CA GLY A 40 26.40 -17.11 1.91
C GLY A 40 25.74 -17.93 0.80
N LYS A 41 26.55 -18.67 0.03
CA LYS A 41 26.05 -19.61 -0.97
C LYS A 41 25.20 -20.72 -0.36
N GLU A 42 25.63 -21.31 0.76
CA GLU A 42 24.88 -22.36 1.46
C GLU A 42 23.50 -21.83 1.90
N VAL A 43 23.49 -20.65 2.54
CA VAL A 43 22.24 -20.00 2.97
C VAL A 43 21.34 -19.66 1.77
N TYR A 44 21.92 -19.17 0.67
CA TYR A 44 21.17 -18.82 -0.55
C TYR A 44 20.54 -20.04 -1.21
N GLU A 45 21.27 -21.15 -1.34
CA GLU A 45 20.75 -22.39 -1.93
C GLU A 45 19.59 -22.96 -1.10
N GLU A 46 19.65 -22.86 0.22
CA GLU A 46 18.59 -23.35 1.11
C GLU A 46 17.37 -22.42 1.17
N SER A 47 17.58 -21.10 1.14
CA SER A 47 16.54 -20.12 1.49
C SER A 47 16.06 -19.26 0.32
N CYS A 48 16.87 -19.04 -0.71
CA CYS A 48 16.61 -18.04 -1.76
C CYS A 48 16.41 -18.66 -3.15
N ALA A 49 17.15 -19.72 -3.47
CA ALA A 49 17.22 -20.30 -4.82
C ALA A 49 15.89 -20.89 -5.33
N HIS A 50 14.98 -21.27 -4.44
CA HIS A 50 13.66 -21.77 -4.83
C HIS A 50 12.85 -20.73 -5.62
N CYS A 51 13.03 -19.44 -5.31
CA CYS A 51 12.41 -18.31 -6.01
C CYS A 51 13.39 -17.66 -6.99
N HIS A 52 14.61 -17.35 -6.56
CA HIS A 52 15.57 -16.58 -7.36
C HIS A 52 16.43 -17.41 -8.33
N GLY A 53 16.30 -18.74 -8.31
CA GLY A 53 17.09 -19.66 -9.13
C GLY A 53 18.49 -19.87 -8.56
N THR A 54 19.12 -21.00 -8.85
CA THR A 54 20.49 -21.29 -8.37
C THR A 54 21.55 -20.40 -9.01
N GLU A 55 21.24 -19.81 -10.17
CA GLU A 55 22.09 -18.87 -10.89
C GLU A 55 21.67 -17.40 -10.69
N GLY A 56 20.72 -17.13 -9.79
CA GLY A 56 20.28 -15.77 -9.47
C GLY A 56 19.48 -15.06 -10.57
N ARG A 57 18.91 -15.81 -11.53
CA ARG A 57 18.20 -15.24 -12.69
C ARG A 57 16.72 -14.95 -12.43
N GLY A 58 16.23 -15.18 -11.22
CA GLY A 58 14.80 -15.01 -10.91
C GLY A 58 13.92 -16.13 -11.48
N ASP A 59 14.51 -17.26 -11.89
CA ASP A 59 13.88 -18.38 -12.59
C ASP A 59 13.80 -19.67 -11.74
N GLY A 60 13.74 -19.50 -10.41
CA GLY A 60 13.59 -20.63 -9.50
C GLY A 60 12.27 -21.38 -9.74
N SER A 61 12.17 -22.61 -9.23
CA SER A 61 10.98 -23.45 -9.44
C SER A 61 9.66 -22.83 -8.98
N ALA A 62 9.68 -21.83 -8.10
CA ALA A 62 8.50 -21.08 -7.70
C ALA A 62 8.15 -19.91 -8.64
N ALA A 63 9.10 -19.37 -9.41
CA ALA A 63 9.00 -18.09 -10.11
C ALA A 63 7.77 -17.98 -11.02
N GLU A 64 7.47 -19.03 -11.79
CA GLU A 64 6.30 -19.08 -12.70
C GLU A 64 4.95 -18.81 -11.99
N ASN A 65 4.88 -19.01 -10.67
CA ASN A 65 3.65 -18.84 -9.88
C ASN A 65 3.62 -17.54 -9.04
N LEU A 66 4.60 -16.65 -9.20
CA LEU A 66 4.74 -15.44 -8.39
C LEU A 66 4.53 -14.18 -9.23
N LEU A 67 3.64 -13.28 -8.79
CA LEU A 67 3.56 -11.90 -9.28
C LEU A 67 3.65 -10.93 -8.10
N PRO A 68 4.63 -10.00 -8.08
CA PRO A 68 5.67 -9.80 -9.09
C PRO A 68 6.68 -10.96 -9.15
N GLN A 69 7.35 -11.10 -10.30
CA GLN A 69 8.41 -12.08 -10.49
C GLN A 69 9.61 -11.84 -9.55
N PRO A 70 10.31 -12.90 -9.10
CA PRO A 70 11.55 -12.76 -8.35
C PRO A 70 12.61 -11.96 -9.12
N ARG A 71 13.48 -11.27 -8.38
CA ARG A 71 14.54 -10.45 -8.97
C ARG A 71 15.58 -11.32 -9.70
N ASP A 72 15.89 -10.95 -10.93
CA ASP A 72 17.10 -11.37 -11.65
C ASP A 72 18.29 -10.50 -11.19
N PHE A 73 19.17 -11.10 -10.38
CA PHE A 73 20.36 -10.45 -9.84
C PHE A 73 21.48 -10.30 -10.87
N THR A 74 21.45 -11.06 -11.98
CA THR A 74 22.50 -11.06 -13.02
C THR A 74 22.50 -9.80 -13.88
N ARG A 75 21.46 -8.97 -13.75
CA ARG A 75 21.28 -7.72 -14.50
C ARG A 75 21.84 -6.50 -13.78
N GLY A 76 22.11 -6.58 -12.48
CA GLY A 76 22.48 -5.40 -11.67
C GLY A 76 21.34 -4.40 -11.43
N LEU A 77 20.09 -4.73 -11.80
CA LEU A 77 18.94 -3.84 -11.72
C LEU A 77 18.14 -4.02 -10.42
N TYR A 78 18.44 -3.20 -9.41
CA TYR A 78 17.79 -3.28 -8.10
C TYR A 78 16.75 -2.17 -7.92
N LYS A 79 15.50 -2.57 -7.62
CA LYS A 79 14.36 -1.66 -7.48
C LYS A 79 14.47 -0.73 -6.26
N ILE A 80 14.95 -1.26 -5.12
CA ILE A 80 15.02 -0.53 -3.85
C ILE A 80 16.49 -0.24 -3.54
N ARG A 81 16.86 1.05 -3.58
CA ARG A 81 18.23 1.54 -3.41
C ARG A 81 18.24 2.89 -2.68
N SER A 82 19.32 3.18 -1.96
CA SER A 82 19.63 4.51 -1.41
C SER A 82 20.62 5.28 -2.28
N THR A 83 20.87 4.80 -3.50
CA THR A 83 21.83 5.36 -4.46
C THR A 83 21.14 6.01 -5.65
N GLU A 84 21.83 6.93 -6.31
CA GLU A 84 21.30 7.70 -7.44
C GLU A 84 20.85 6.79 -8.60
N SER A 85 20.03 7.32 -9.51
CA SER A 85 19.58 6.56 -10.68
C SER A 85 20.78 6.02 -11.49
N GLY A 86 20.69 4.76 -11.92
CA GLY A 86 21.77 4.06 -12.63
C GLY A 86 22.86 3.44 -11.75
N GLU A 87 22.96 3.80 -10.47
CA GLU A 87 23.95 3.26 -9.54
C GLU A 87 23.52 1.90 -8.95
N LEU A 88 24.50 1.07 -8.56
CA LEU A 88 24.23 -0.17 -7.83
C LEU A 88 23.73 0.10 -6.40
N PRO A 89 22.99 -0.84 -5.77
CA PRO A 89 22.65 -0.74 -4.35
C PRO A 89 23.91 -0.73 -3.48
N THR A 90 23.81 -0.14 -2.29
CA THR A 90 24.78 -0.38 -1.22
C THR A 90 24.58 -1.78 -0.62
N ASP A 91 25.61 -2.29 0.06
CA ASP A 91 25.50 -3.55 0.81
C ASP A 91 24.41 -3.44 1.91
N GLN A 92 24.19 -2.24 2.47
CA GLN A 92 23.13 -2.00 3.43
C GLN A 92 21.74 -2.07 2.79
N ASP A 93 21.55 -1.56 1.57
CA ASP A 93 20.27 -1.70 0.84
C ASP A 93 19.90 -3.18 0.66
N LEU A 94 20.88 -4.01 0.29
CA LEU A 94 20.69 -5.46 0.14
C LEU A 94 20.42 -6.13 1.48
N PHE A 95 21.13 -5.75 2.54
CA PHE A 95 20.90 -6.28 3.88
C PHE A 95 19.50 -5.94 4.41
N ASP A 96 19.07 -4.68 4.24
CA ASP A 96 17.79 -4.20 4.71
C ASP A 96 16.66 -4.92 3.97
N ILE A 97 16.71 -5.03 2.64
CA ILE A 97 15.65 -5.69 1.88
C ILE A 97 15.53 -7.20 2.19
N ILE A 98 16.65 -7.87 2.49
CA ILE A 98 16.62 -9.26 2.97
C ILE A 98 16.02 -9.30 4.39
N THR A 99 16.36 -8.33 5.23
CA THR A 99 15.91 -8.26 6.61
C THR A 99 14.40 -8.09 6.71
N ILE A 100 13.84 -7.08 6.02
CA ILE A 100 12.42 -6.72 6.10
C ILE A 100 11.54 -7.41 5.05
N GLY A 101 12.14 -8.01 4.02
CA GLY A 101 11.41 -8.54 2.87
C GLY A 101 10.90 -7.46 1.93
N MET A 102 9.98 -7.82 1.02
CA MET A 102 9.30 -6.87 0.14
C MET A 102 7.79 -6.92 0.35
N PRO A 103 7.20 -5.95 1.10
CA PRO A 103 5.75 -5.85 1.27
C PRO A 103 4.98 -5.87 -0.06
N GLY A 104 3.82 -6.52 -0.08
CA GLY A 104 3.03 -6.68 -1.31
C GLY A 104 3.68 -7.60 -2.36
N SER A 105 4.61 -8.47 -1.96
CA SER A 105 5.18 -9.54 -2.78
C SER A 105 5.35 -10.82 -1.95
N SER A 106 5.83 -11.90 -2.58
CA SER A 106 6.10 -13.16 -1.91
C SER A 106 7.48 -13.24 -1.24
N MET A 107 8.28 -12.18 -1.25
CA MET A 107 9.58 -12.14 -0.56
C MET A 107 9.37 -11.87 0.94
N PRO A 108 9.57 -12.86 1.83
CA PRO A 108 9.31 -12.72 3.26
C PRO A 108 10.40 -11.89 3.96
N GLU A 109 10.11 -11.49 5.19
CA GLU A 109 11.15 -11.04 6.13
C GLU A 109 12.03 -12.23 6.56
N TRP A 110 13.34 -12.01 6.65
CA TRP A 110 14.28 -13.06 7.06
C TRP A 110 14.86 -12.85 8.46
N GLU A 111 14.55 -11.73 9.14
CA GLU A 111 15.06 -11.45 10.49
C GLU A 111 14.71 -12.50 11.54
N THR A 112 13.55 -13.12 11.40
CA THR A 112 13.06 -14.12 12.35
C THR A 112 13.65 -15.51 12.09
N ALA A 113 14.21 -15.74 10.90
CA ALA A 113 14.68 -17.05 10.45
C ALA A 113 16.20 -17.15 10.27
N LEU A 114 16.86 -16.05 9.88
CA LEU A 114 18.30 -15.99 9.62
C LEU A 114 18.97 -15.02 10.57
N SER A 115 20.19 -15.36 11.01
CA SER A 115 20.98 -14.45 11.83
C SER A 115 21.43 -13.23 11.01
N ALA A 116 21.83 -12.15 11.69
CA ALA A 116 22.45 -11.01 11.00
C ALA A 116 23.71 -11.42 10.21
N ASN A 117 24.47 -12.41 10.70
CA ASN A 117 25.67 -12.88 10.01
C ASN A 117 25.33 -13.61 8.71
N ASP A 118 24.36 -14.53 8.77
CA ASP A 118 23.88 -15.28 7.60
C ASP A 118 23.37 -14.32 6.52
N ARG A 119 22.62 -13.28 6.91
CA ARG A 119 22.13 -12.27 5.96
C ARG A 119 23.27 -11.47 5.30
N TRP A 120 24.30 -11.08 6.05
CA TRP A 120 25.48 -10.42 5.47
C TRP A 120 26.27 -11.35 4.53
N GLU A 121 26.36 -12.64 4.87
CA GLU A 121 27.00 -13.64 4.01
C GLU A 121 26.21 -13.83 2.71
N VAL A 122 24.88 -13.88 2.77
CA VAL A 122 24.02 -13.90 1.57
C VAL A 122 24.20 -12.64 0.72
N VAL A 123 24.33 -11.46 1.33
CA VAL A 123 24.64 -10.22 0.58
C VAL A 123 25.95 -10.37 -0.20
N ALA A 124 27.01 -10.89 0.44
CA ALA A 124 28.28 -11.15 -0.22
C ALA A 124 28.12 -12.11 -1.42
N TYR A 125 27.31 -13.17 -1.25
CA TYR A 125 27.03 -14.12 -2.33
C TYR A 125 26.19 -13.52 -3.47
N ILE A 126 25.14 -12.76 -3.18
CA ILE A 126 24.27 -12.12 -4.20
C ILE A 126 25.09 -11.21 -5.12
N LYS A 127 26.03 -10.45 -4.56
CA LYS A 127 26.92 -9.57 -5.34
C LYS A 127 27.78 -10.32 -6.35
N THR A 128 27.96 -11.64 -6.21
CA THR A 128 28.72 -12.46 -7.18
C THR A 128 27.98 -12.73 -8.49
N PHE A 129 26.66 -12.54 -8.53
CA PHE A 129 25.85 -12.75 -9.74
C PHE A 129 26.02 -11.66 -10.80
N TYR A 130 26.58 -10.50 -10.43
CA TYR A 130 26.80 -9.38 -11.34
C TYR A 130 28.21 -8.81 -11.16
N ASP A 131 29.04 -8.87 -12.21
CA ASP A 131 30.44 -8.44 -12.13
C ASP A 131 30.61 -6.94 -11.90
N GLY A 132 29.59 -6.11 -12.18
CA GLY A 132 29.64 -4.68 -11.91
C GLY A 132 29.86 -4.31 -10.43
N PHE A 133 29.55 -5.21 -9.48
CA PHE A 133 29.91 -5.00 -8.07
C PHE A 133 31.41 -5.07 -7.79
N LYS A 134 32.19 -5.73 -8.66
CA LYS A 134 33.66 -5.81 -8.58
C LYS A 134 34.35 -4.72 -9.40
N GLU A 135 33.74 -4.34 -10.51
CA GLU A 135 34.30 -3.39 -11.48
C GLU A 135 34.20 -1.92 -11.02
N SER A 136 33.34 -1.62 -10.05
CA SER A 136 33.19 -0.26 -9.51
C SER A 136 34.35 0.10 -8.58
N GLU A 137 35.32 0.88 -9.10
CA GLU A 137 36.45 1.40 -8.31
C GLU A 137 36.02 2.46 -7.27
N THR A 138 34.87 3.10 -7.47
CA THR A 138 34.27 4.08 -6.56
C THR A 138 33.00 3.53 -5.91
N PRO A 139 32.75 3.83 -4.62
CA PRO A 139 31.46 3.52 -4.00
C PRO A 139 30.30 4.17 -4.77
N PRO A 140 29.13 3.52 -4.83
CA PRO A 140 27.98 4.08 -5.53
C PRO A 140 27.55 5.40 -4.88
N ARG A 141 27.16 6.37 -5.71
CA ARG A 141 26.74 7.69 -5.22
C ARG A 141 25.42 7.54 -4.44
N GLN A 142 25.45 7.92 -3.17
CA GLN A 142 24.28 7.85 -2.29
C GLN A 142 23.42 9.10 -2.45
N ILE A 143 22.11 8.91 -2.39
CA ILE A 143 21.11 9.97 -2.40
C ILE A 143 21.27 10.80 -1.13
N SER A 144 21.57 12.09 -1.28
CA SER A 144 21.63 13.02 -0.16
C SER A 144 20.23 13.31 0.39
N LEU A 145 20.10 13.24 1.72
CA LEU A 145 18.89 13.67 2.44
C LEU A 145 19.01 15.13 2.94
N GLU A 146 20.05 15.85 2.54
CA GLU A 146 20.22 17.26 2.89
C GLU A 146 19.06 18.10 2.33
N GLY A 147 18.65 19.12 3.09
CA GLY A 147 17.53 19.97 2.70
C GLY A 147 16.14 19.33 2.89
N LYS A 148 16.05 18.21 3.64
CA LYS A 148 14.77 17.59 4.00
C LYS A 148 13.74 18.60 4.49
N ILE A 149 12.60 18.63 3.82
CA ILE A 149 11.44 19.43 4.21
C ILE A 149 10.56 18.58 5.12
N PRO A 150 10.36 18.97 6.39
CA PRO A 150 9.49 18.24 7.30
C PRO A 150 8.05 18.18 6.80
N TYR A 151 7.33 17.15 7.22
CA TYR A 151 5.90 17.04 6.95
C TYR A 151 5.13 18.24 7.51
N ALA A 152 4.43 18.95 6.64
CA ALA A 152 3.58 20.08 6.97
C ALA A 152 2.46 20.22 5.93
N GLU A 153 1.30 20.73 6.34
CA GLU A 153 0.14 20.95 5.45
C GLU A 153 0.51 21.79 4.23
N GLU A 154 1.27 22.88 4.42
CA GLU A 154 1.79 23.69 3.31
C GLU A 154 2.65 22.87 2.34
N SER A 155 3.49 21.97 2.86
CA SER A 155 4.34 21.13 2.01
C SER A 155 3.52 20.13 1.21
N VAL A 156 2.47 19.57 1.81
CA VAL A 156 1.51 18.66 1.18
C VAL A 156 0.74 19.35 0.06
N GLU A 157 0.24 20.58 0.28
CA GLU A 157 -0.48 21.33 -0.75
C GLU A 157 0.41 21.67 -1.94
N ILE A 158 1.68 22.05 -1.69
CA ILE A 158 2.66 22.23 -2.77
C ILE A 158 2.88 20.91 -3.52
N GLY A 159 3.10 19.81 -2.80
CA GLY A 159 3.30 18.49 -3.42
C GLY A 159 2.12 18.03 -4.25
N LYS A 160 0.88 18.33 -3.83
CA LYS A 160 -0.33 18.04 -4.60
C LYS A 160 -0.38 18.77 -5.94
N VAL A 161 0.03 20.04 -5.96
CA VAL A 161 0.14 20.82 -7.21
C VAL A 161 1.22 20.25 -8.11
N LEU A 162 2.37 19.87 -7.55
CA LEU A 162 3.46 19.26 -8.32
C LEU A 162 3.04 17.90 -8.91
N TYR A 163 2.25 17.11 -8.18
CA TYR A 163 1.78 15.81 -8.64
C TYR A 163 0.92 15.90 -9.91
N THR A 164 0.06 16.92 -10.01
CA THR A 164 -0.70 17.18 -11.24
C THR A 164 0.14 17.85 -12.32
N GLN A 165 0.97 18.83 -11.95
CA GLN A 165 1.85 19.53 -12.89
C GLN A 165 2.80 18.58 -13.63
N PHE A 166 3.31 17.57 -12.93
CA PHE A 166 4.24 16.58 -13.48
C PHE A 166 3.55 15.29 -13.93
N ALA A 167 2.23 15.33 -14.14
CA ALA A 167 1.46 14.23 -14.71
C ALA A 167 1.61 12.89 -13.96
N CYS A 168 1.89 12.91 -12.66
CA CYS A 168 2.02 11.70 -11.85
C CYS A 168 0.71 10.88 -11.85
N PHE A 169 -0.43 11.57 -11.98
CA PHE A 169 -1.76 11.00 -12.07
C PHE A 169 -1.99 10.14 -13.33
N GLU A 170 -1.21 10.30 -14.40
CA GLU A 170 -1.36 9.49 -15.62
C GLU A 170 -1.09 8.01 -15.35
N CYS A 171 -0.18 7.71 -14.42
CA CYS A 171 0.08 6.35 -13.95
C CYS A 171 -0.62 6.07 -12.62
N HIS A 172 -0.48 6.96 -11.64
CA HIS A 172 -0.94 6.69 -10.28
C HIS A 172 -2.41 7.06 -10.02
N GLY A 173 -3.09 7.74 -10.94
CA GLY A 173 -4.45 8.27 -10.76
C GLY A 173 -4.49 9.53 -9.90
N ASN A 174 -5.63 10.25 -9.92
CA ASN A 174 -5.76 11.54 -9.21
C ASN A 174 -5.61 11.41 -7.69
N LEU A 175 -6.03 10.27 -7.15
CA LEU A 175 -5.99 9.97 -5.71
C LEU A 175 -4.90 8.95 -5.36
N GLY A 176 -4.03 8.62 -6.31
CA GLY A 176 -2.91 7.71 -6.10
C GLY A 176 -3.30 6.23 -6.00
N ARG A 177 -4.46 5.78 -6.50
CA ARG A 177 -4.88 4.37 -6.38
C ARG A 177 -4.22 3.44 -7.40
N GLY A 178 -3.45 3.98 -8.34
CA GLY A 178 -2.83 3.21 -9.43
C GLY A 178 -3.79 2.94 -10.59
N ASP A 179 -4.78 3.81 -10.75
CA ASP A 179 -5.89 3.77 -11.71
C ASP A 179 -5.72 4.81 -12.84
N GLY A 180 -4.50 5.31 -13.03
CA GLY A 180 -4.20 6.25 -14.11
C GLY A 180 -4.44 5.61 -15.49
N THR A 181 -4.79 6.43 -16.47
CA THR A 181 -5.05 6.04 -17.87
C THR A 181 -3.90 5.24 -18.51
N SER A 182 -2.66 5.52 -18.10
CA SER A 182 -1.45 4.85 -18.59
C SER A 182 -1.12 3.58 -17.79
N ALA A 183 -1.63 3.42 -16.56
CA ALA A 183 -1.37 2.29 -15.68
C ALA A 183 -1.52 0.91 -16.34
N PRO A 184 -2.59 0.60 -17.11
CA PRO A 184 -2.75 -0.72 -17.72
C PRO A 184 -1.74 -1.04 -18.82
N THR A 185 -1.03 -0.02 -19.35
CA THR A 185 -0.04 -0.15 -20.43
C THR A 185 1.39 -0.36 -19.93
N LEU A 186 1.63 -0.26 -18.62
CA LEU A 186 2.97 -0.29 -18.07
C LEU A 186 3.51 -1.71 -17.97
N GLU A 187 4.72 -1.88 -18.49
CA GLU A 187 5.52 -3.09 -18.39
C GLU A 187 6.85 -2.79 -17.69
N ASP A 188 7.39 -3.80 -17.02
CA ASP A 188 8.76 -3.75 -16.53
C ASP A 188 9.75 -4.12 -17.64
N GLU A 189 11.05 -4.00 -17.36
CA GLU A 189 12.11 -4.25 -18.36
C GLU A 189 12.13 -5.70 -18.87
N TRP A 190 11.44 -6.62 -18.20
CA TRP A 190 11.31 -8.01 -18.59
C TRP A 190 10.01 -8.30 -19.37
N GLY A 191 9.21 -7.28 -19.68
CA GLY A 191 7.95 -7.41 -20.41
C GLY A 191 6.80 -7.94 -19.53
N PHE A 192 6.95 -7.94 -18.21
CA PHE A 192 5.84 -8.26 -17.31
C PHE A 192 5.04 -7.01 -16.99
N LYS A 193 3.72 -7.14 -16.96
CA LYS A 193 2.83 -6.06 -16.54
C LYS A 193 3.23 -5.54 -15.16
N SER A 194 3.44 -4.23 -15.04
CA SER A 194 3.90 -3.57 -13.83
C SER A 194 2.93 -2.50 -13.38
N TRP A 195 1.99 -2.88 -12.52
CA TRP A 195 1.04 -1.93 -11.95
C TRP A 195 1.70 -0.93 -10.98
N PRO A 196 1.33 0.36 -11.06
CA PRO A 196 1.68 1.34 -10.04
C PRO A 196 1.17 0.91 -8.67
N ALA A 197 1.95 1.22 -7.62
CA ALA A 197 1.49 0.98 -6.25
C ALA A 197 0.25 1.84 -5.94
N ASN A 198 -0.69 1.26 -5.18
CA ASN A 198 -1.77 2.05 -4.58
C ASN A 198 -1.17 2.87 -3.43
N LEU A 199 -0.97 4.16 -3.68
CA LEU A 199 -0.34 5.12 -2.77
C LEU A 199 -1.19 5.42 -1.54
N THR A 200 -2.46 5.03 -1.54
CA THR A 200 -3.33 5.10 -0.35
C THR A 200 -3.07 3.95 0.65
N GLN A 201 -2.23 2.98 0.26
CA GLN A 201 -1.92 1.77 1.01
C GLN A 201 -0.43 1.65 1.31
N SER A 202 0.12 2.58 2.09
CA SER A 202 1.58 2.70 2.30
C SER A 202 2.25 1.46 2.93
N TRP A 203 1.47 0.57 3.57
CA TRP A 203 1.96 -0.72 4.07
C TRP A 203 2.39 -1.71 2.96
N ASN A 204 2.05 -1.43 1.69
CA ASN A 204 2.47 -2.20 0.53
C ASN A 204 3.71 -1.57 -0.17
N TYR A 205 4.31 -0.53 0.39
CA TYR A 205 5.49 0.10 -0.21
C TYR A 205 6.72 -0.79 -0.02
N ARG A 206 7.18 -1.40 -1.12
CA ARG A 206 8.32 -2.33 -1.14
C ARG A 206 9.62 -1.72 -0.59
N GLY A 207 9.79 -0.40 -0.74
CA GLY A 207 11.00 0.32 -0.34
C GLY A 207 10.89 1.10 0.97
N GLY A 208 9.82 0.90 1.74
CA GLY A 208 9.52 1.68 2.95
C GLY A 208 8.52 2.81 2.71
N SER A 209 7.86 3.23 3.78
CA SER A 209 6.75 4.21 3.75
C SER A 209 7.09 5.54 4.41
N ASP A 210 8.30 5.69 4.95
CA ASP A 210 8.74 6.95 5.54
C ASP A 210 9.06 7.96 4.43
N ILE A 211 9.02 9.25 4.78
CA ILE A 211 9.21 10.34 3.80
C ILE A 211 10.59 10.21 3.13
N ASP A 212 11.60 9.75 3.86
CA ASP A 212 12.97 9.54 3.33
C ASP A 212 13.00 8.39 2.32
N ASP A 213 12.21 7.35 2.54
CA ASP A 213 12.11 6.22 1.63
C ASP A 213 11.37 6.61 0.35
N ILE A 214 10.26 7.35 0.48
CA ILE A 214 9.50 7.87 -0.66
C ILE A 214 10.39 8.82 -1.48
N TYR A 215 11.10 9.73 -0.82
CA TYR A 215 12.04 10.65 -1.46
C TYR A 215 13.12 9.91 -2.26
N LYS A 216 13.73 8.86 -1.69
CA LYS A 216 14.70 8.04 -2.42
C LYS A 216 14.13 7.38 -3.68
N ARG A 217 12.82 7.11 -3.75
CA ARG A 217 12.19 6.57 -4.98
C ARG A 217 12.07 7.63 -6.06
N PHE A 218 11.85 8.89 -5.70
CA PHE A 218 11.88 9.99 -6.66
C PHE A 218 13.29 10.25 -7.17
N ILE A 219 14.30 10.29 -6.30
CA ILE A 219 15.68 10.59 -6.74
C ILE A 219 16.36 9.41 -7.43
N GLY A 220 16.15 8.19 -6.94
CA GLY A 220 16.79 7.00 -7.48
C GLY A 220 16.03 6.33 -8.63
N GLY A 221 14.74 6.65 -8.78
CA GLY A 221 13.81 5.87 -9.60
C GLY A 221 13.61 4.44 -9.07
N ILE A 222 12.79 3.65 -9.77
CA ILE A 222 12.62 2.22 -9.48
C ILE A 222 13.15 1.43 -10.68
N ALA A 223 14.41 1.01 -10.58
CA ALA A 223 15.15 0.41 -11.70
C ALA A 223 14.45 -0.81 -12.30
N GLY A 224 14.43 -0.88 -13.63
CA GLY A 224 13.75 -1.92 -14.40
C GLY A 224 12.23 -1.88 -14.32
N SER A 225 11.61 -0.82 -13.80
CA SER A 225 10.17 -0.58 -13.88
C SER A 225 9.86 0.68 -14.67
N ALA A 226 8.59 0.90 -15.03
CA ALA A 226 8.13 2.12 -15.68
C ALA A 226 8.12 3.38 -14.80
N MET A 227 8.62 3.31 -13.56
CA MET A 227 8.79 4.47 -12.68
C MET A 227 10.25 4.97 -12.74
N PRO A 228 10.57 5.97 -13.60
CA PRO A 228 11.90 6.52 -13.71
C PRO A 228 12.29 7.33 -12.46
N MET A 229 13.51 7.88 -12.47
CA MET A 229 13.80 9.03 -11.61
C MET A 229 12.78 10.14 -11.89
N PHE A 230 12.42 10.90 -10.87
CA PHE A 230 11.57 12.07 -11.01
C PHE A 230 12.20 13.04 -12.03
N GLU A 231 11.51 13.23 -13.16
CA GLU A 231 11.87 14.18 -14.19
C GLU A 231 11.15 15.51 -13.90
N ASP A 232 11.93 16.57 -13.71
CA ASP A 232 11.41 17.93 -13.52
C ASP A 232 11.49 18.68 -14.85
N PRO A 233 10.39 18.77 -15.63
CA PRO A 233 10.39 19.53 -16.88
C PRO A 233 10.70 21.02 -16.65
N ALA A 234 10.55 21.53 -15.42
CA ALA A 234 10.92 22.88 -15.02
C ALA A 234 12.23 22.91 -14.22
N PHE A 235 13.19 22.04 -14.56
CA PHE A 235 14.48 21.96 -13.89
C PHE A 235 15.21 23.31 -13.90
N GLY A 236 15.84 23.67 -12.77
CA GLY A 236 16.47 24.98 -12.60
C GLY A 236 15.54 26.11 -12.15
N LEU A 237 14.22 25.93 -12.26
CA LEU A 237 13.24 26.87 -11.71
C LEU A 237 12.86 26.52 -10.27
N THR A 238 12.74 27.53 -9.42
CA THR A 238 12.12 27.39 -8.09
C THR A 238 10.63 27.06 -8.23
N ILE A 239 9.97 26.72 -7.12
CA ILE A 239 8.53 26.41 -7.11
C ILE A 239 7.69 27.59 -7.60
N GLU A 240 7.99 28.81 -7.13
CA GLU A 240 7.26 30.02 -7.55
C GLU A 240 7.54 30.40 -9.00
N GLU A 241 8.78 30.24 -9.47
CA GLU A 241 9.12 30.42 -10.88
C GLU A 241 8.44 29.38 -11.78
N SER A 242 8.34 28.12 -11.33
CA SER A 242 7.66 27.06 -12.09
C SER A 242 6.15 27.34 -12.20
N LYS A 243 5.52 27.81 -11.11
CA LYS A 243 4.11 28.25 -11.14
C LYS A 243 3.94 29.40 -12.12
N ARG A 244 4.80 30.41 -12.03
CA ARG A 244 4.76 31.58 -12.91
C ARG A 244 4.97 31.20 -14.38
N TYR A 245 5.93 30.33 -14.67
CA TYR A 245 6.17 29.81 -16.02
C TYR A 245 4.92 29.16 -16.59
N ASN A 246 4.28 28.24 -15.85
CA ASN A 246 3.05 27.58 -16.31
C ASN A 246 1.88 28.55 -16.47
N GLU A 247 1.74 29.54 -15.59
CA GLU A 247 0.71 30.58 -15.73
C GLU A 247 0.88 31.38 -17.02
N LEU A 248 2.13 31.66 -17.40
CA LEU A 248 2.47 32.38 -18.62
C LEU A 248 2.29 31.50 -19.87
N ASP A 249 2.76 30.25 -19.83
CA ASP A 249 2.65 29.28 -20.93
C ASP A 249 1.18 29.01 -21.32
N ASN A 250 0.28 28.97 -20.33
CA ASN A 250 -1.15 28.75 -20.56
C ASN A 250 -1.92 30.00 -21.03
N LYS A 251 -1.28 31.17 -21.17
CA LYS A 251 -1.97 32.38 -21.65
C LYS A 251 -2.10 32.39 -23.16
N VAL A 252 -3.32 32.68 -23.62
CA VAL A 252 -3.63 32.85 -25.05
C VAL A 252 -2.99 34.13 -25.62
N GLU A 253 -2.92 35.19 -24.82
CA GLU A 253 -2.28 36.46 -25.18
C GLU A 253 -1.46 36.95 -23.98
N MET A 254 -0.22 37.37 -24.26
CA MET A 254 0.73 37.89 -23.27
C MET A 254 1.05 39.36 -23.59
N THR A 255 1.27 40.16 -22.56
CA THR A 255 1.85 41.49 -22.72
C THR A 255 3.35 41.38 -23.03
N GLU A 256 3.96 42.42 -23.62
CA GLU A 256 5.41 42.43 -23.91
C GLU A 256 6.26 42.15 -22.65
N ALA A 257 5.84 42.66 -21.49
CA ALA A 257 6.53 42.42 -20.23
C ALA A 257 6.41 40.95 -19.74
N GLU A 258 5.26 40.33 -19.99
CA GLU A 258 5.04 38.91 -19.66
C GLU A 258 5.80 37.99 -20.62
N GLU A 259 5.92 38.37 -21.89
CA GLU A 259 6.73 37.65 -22.88
C GLU A 259 8.23 37.72 -22.53
N GLU A 260 8.71 38.89 -22.10
CA GLU A 260 10.09 39.03 -21.60
C GLU A 260 10.33 38.18 -20.34
N GLU A 261 9.39 38.17 -19.39
CA GLU A 261 9.48 37.33 -18.19
C GLU A 261 9.48 35.84 -18.52
N TYR A 262 8.60 35.38 -19.41
CA TYR A 262 8.55 33.99 -19.87
C TYR A 262 9.88 33.58 -20.51
N ASN A 263 10.43 34.40 -21.42
CA ASN A 263 11.69 34.11 -22.09
C ASN A 263 12.86 34.03 -21.10
N GLN A 264 12.87 34.85 -20.05
CA GLN A 264 13.89 34.78 -19.00
C GLN A 264 13.82 33.47 -18.20
N LEU A 265 12.61 33.01 -17.89
CA LEU A 265 12.40 31.73 -17.21
C LEU A 265 12.77 30.54 -18.11
N ASP A 266 12.40 30.59 -19.38
CA ASP A 266 12.74 29.59 -20.39
C ASP A 266 14.26 29.49 -20.58
N GLU A 267 14.95 30.64 -20.70
CA GLU A 267 16.42 30.68 -20.80
C GLU A 267 17.09 30.13 -19.54
N LYS A 268 16.58 30.47 -18.35
CA LYS A 268 17.10 29.94 -17.08
C LYS A 268 16.98 28.42 -17.02
N MET A 269 15.86 27.88 -17.47
CA MET A 269 15.60 26.44 -17.55
C MET A 269 16.52 25.76 -18.58
N GLY A 270 16.62 26.32 -19.80
CA GLY A 270 17.50 25.83 -20.85
C GLY A 270 18.97 25.79 -20.42
N ASN A 271 19.45 26.84 -19.76
CA ASN A 271 20.81 26.91 -19.21
C ASN A 271 21.04 25.84 -18.14
N ALA A 272 20.05 25.57 -17.28
CA ALA A 272 20.16 24.53 -16.25
C ALA A 272 20.26 23.12 -16.86
N PHE A 273 19.49 22.83 -17.91
CA PHE A 273 19.59 21.56 -18.64
C PHE A 273 20.92 21.41 -19.38
N GLU A 274 21.41 22.46 -20.06
CA GLU A 274 22.72 22.41 -20.72
C GLU A 274 23.85 22.12 -19.71
N ILE A 275 23.79 22.73 -18.53
CA ILE A 275 24.78 22.49 -17.47
C ILE A 275 24.65 21.08 -16.88
N LEU A 276 23.45 20.54 -16.76
CA LEU A 276 23.22 19.15 -16.30
C LEU A 276 23.94 18.15 -17.23
N ASP A 277 23.87 18.36 -18.54
CA ASP A 277 24.58 17.52 -19.51
C ASP A 277 26.11 17.67 -19.38
N LEU A 278 26.61 18.91 -19.26
CA LEU A 278 28.05 19.19 -19.09
C LEU A 278 28.64 18.61 -17.79
N MET A 279 27.83 18.60 -16.72
CA MET A 279 28.20 17.99 -15.44
C MET A 279 28.52 16.50 -15.57
N ALA A 280 27.81 15.78 -16.45
CA ALA A 280 28.06 14.36 -16.69
C ALA A 280 29.43 14.09 -17.34
N ASP A 281 29.93 15.04 -18.15
CA ASP A 281 31.21 14.93 -18.87
C ASP A 281 32.43 15.43 -18.07
N GLY A 282 32.22 16.03 -16.89
CA GLY A 282 33.28 16.40 -15.95
C GLY A 282 34.06 17.67 -16.27
N ASP A 283 33.67 18.45 -17.29
CA ASP A 283 34.31 19.71 -17.69
C ASP A 283 33.42 20.91 -17.35
N THR A 284 33.44 21.35 -16.08
CA THR A 284 32.58 22.46 -15.61
C THR A 284 33.35 23.53 -14.85
N THR A 285 33.01 24.77 -15.13
CA THR A 285 33.49 25.97 -14.41
C THR A 285 32.80 26.10 -13.05
N GLU A 286 33.38 26.88 -12.14
CA GLU A 286 32.80 27.10 -10.81
C GLU A 286 31.44 27.82 -10.85
N GLU A 287 31.23 28.67 -11.86
CA GLU A 287 29.95 29.34 -12.09
C GLU A 287 28.86 28.35 -12.53
N GLN A 288 29.19 27.44 -13.46
CA GLN A 288 28.29 26.37 -13.88
C GLN A 288 27.95 25.43 -12.72
N LYS A 289 28.92 25.12 -11.84
CA LYS A 289 28.66 24.36 -10.61
C LYS A 289 27.68 25.06 -9.70
N GLN A 290 27.82 26.37 -9.51
CA GLN A 290 26.90 27.12 -8.65
C GLN A 290 25.47 27.14 -9.22
N ILE A 291 25.32 27.24 -10.55
CA ILE A 291 24.01 27.16 -11.22
C ILE A 291 23.41 25.76 -11.03
N TYR A 292 24.20 24.71 -11.27
CA TYR A 292 23.78 23.32 -11.05
C TYR A 292 23.35 23.07 -9.61
N ASP A 293 24.15 23.48 -8.62
CA ASP A 293 23.83 23.30 -7.20
C ASP A 293 22.52 24.00 -6.83
N THR A 294 22.29 25.18 -7.41
CA THR A 294 21.03 25.93 -7.22
C THR A 294 19.85 25.20 -7.86
N ALA A 295 20.01 24.68 -9.07
CA ALA A 295 18.99 23.89 -9.77
C ALA A 295 18.66 22.60 -9.02
N MET A 296 19.68 21.85 -8.58
CA MET A 296 19.52 20.64 -7.78
C MET A 296 18.85 20.90 -6.45
N LYS A 297 19.15 22.03 -5.80
CA LYS A 297 18.46 22.44 -4.57
C LYS A 297 16.96 22.68 -4.82
N ALA A 298 16.60 23.31 -5.94
CA ALA A 298 15.19 23.51 -6.31
C ALA A 298 14.50 22.17 -6.64
N PHE A 299 15.15 21.31 -7.40
CA PHE A 299 14.70 19.95 -7.72
C PHE A 299 14.46 19.09 -6.47
N ASN A 300 15.43 19.06 -5.55
CA ASN A 300 15.31 18.32 -4.30
C ASN A 300 14.18 18.86 -3.41
N ALA A 301 14.00 20.19 -3.36
CA ALA A 301 12.89 20.80 -2.65
C ALA A 301 11.53 20.33 -3.22
N LYS A 302 11.34 20.38 -4.54
CA LYS A 302 10.15 19.84 -5.22
C LYS A 302 9.91 18.37 -4.89
N SER A 303 10.97 17.54 -4.92
CA SER A 303 10.91 16.12 -4.58
C SER A 303 10.48 15.85 -3.14
N TRP A 304 10.93 16.66 -2.17
CA TRP A 304 10.47 16.57 -0.77
C TRP A 304 9.00 16.93 -0.60
N HIS A 305 8.52 17.96 -1.32
CA HIS A 305 7.09 18.31 -1.34
C HIS A 305 6.24 17.16 -1.91
N LEU A 306 6.65 16.57 -3.03
CA LEU A 306 6.01 15.38 -3.59
C LEU A 306 6.00 14.22 -2.60
N ALA A 307 7.12 13.96 -1.89
CA ALA A 307 7.20 12.91 -0.88
C ALA A 307 6.23 13.13 0.29
N ASN A 308 6.09 14.37 0.75
CA ASN A 308 5.10 14.72 1.78
C ASN A 308 3.67 14.54 1.28
N TYR A 309 3.38 14.91 0.03
CA TYR A 309 2.06 14.66 -0.56
C TYR A 309 1.76 13.16 -0.69
N VAL A 310 2.67 12.35 -1.24
CA VAL A 310 2.48 10.90 -1.34
C VAL A 310 2.33 10.26 0.05
N LYS A 311 3.07 10.73 1.06
CA LYS A 311 2.88 10.28 2.45
C LYS A 311 1.47 10.60 2.97
N SER A 312 0.90 11.73 2.56
CA SER A 312 -0.44 12.17 3.00
C SER A 312 -1.60 11.38 2.38
N LEU A 313 -1.38 10.67 1.25
CA LEU A 313 -2.40 9.88 0.57
C LEU A 313 -2.81 8.62 1.35
N SER A 314 -1.93 8.10 2.20
CA SER A 314 -2.18 6.93 3.04
C SER A 314 -2.49 7.36 4.48
N PRO A 315 -3.37 6.65 5.20
CA PRO A 315 -3.47 6.80 6.65
C PRO A 315 -2.12 6.46 7.32
N GLU A 316 -1.85 7.09 8.46
CA GLU A 316 -0.59 6.91 9.23
C GLU A 316 -0.35 5.45 9.61
N LYS A 317 -1.42 4.70 9.84
CA LYS A 317 -1.39 3.27 10.15
C LYS A 317 -2.27 2.51 9.18
N ARG A 318 -1.82 1.31 8.82
CA ARG A 318 -2.69 0.33 8.16
C ARG A 318 -3.98 0.19 8.99
N PRO A 319 -5.17 0.23 8.36
CA PRO A 319 -6.41 -0.07 9.06
C PRO A 319 -6.24 -1.38 9.82
N GLU A 320 -6.50 -1.35 11.13
CA GLU A 320 -6.41 -2.54 11.96
C GLU A 320 -7.30 -3.61 11.31
N PRO A 321 -6.74 -4.74 10.84
CA PRO A 321 -7.55 -5.78 10.26
C PRO A 321 -8.61 -6.19 11.28
N ALA A 322 -9.78 -6.64 10.82
CA ALA A 322 -10.84 -7.14 11.66
C ALA A 322 -10.46 -8.49 12.32
N ILE A 323 -9.30 -8.54 12.97
CA ILE A 323 -8.79 -9.56 13.88
C ILE A 323 -8.77 -8.88 15.26
N GLY A 324 -9.93 -8.86 15.91
CA GLY A 324 -10.18 -8.17 17.19
C GLY A 324 -11.38 -7.22 17.15
N LYS A 325 -11.78 -6.72 15.96
CA LYS A 325 -12.99 -5.93 15.69
C LYS A 325 -13.84 -6.57 14.57
N ASN A 326 -14.15 -7.86 14.69
CA ASN A 326 -14.77 -8.69 13.63
C ASN A 326 -16.27 -8.45 13.39
N VAL A 327 -16.77 -7.25 13.73
CA VAL A 327 -18.21 -6.97 13.81
C VAL A 327 -18.53 -5.69 13.06
N LEU A 328 -19.20 -5.81 11.91
CA LEU A 328 -19.90 -4.69 11.27
C LEU A 328 -21.10 -4.32 12.15
N ARG A 329 -21.14 -3.06 12.59
CA ARG A 329 -22.20 -2.52 13.45
C ARG A 329 -23.05 -1.57 12.64
N SER A 330 -24.32 -1.91 12.44
CA SER A 330 -25.27 -1.00 11.79
C SER A 330 -25.78 0.02 12.80
N GLN A 331 -25.63 1.31 12.49
CA GLN A 331 -26.11 2.38 13.34
C GLN A 331 -27.60 2.63 13.12
N TYR A 332 -28.36 2.77 14.20
CA TYR A 332 -29.79 3.10 14.11
C TYR A 332 -30.00 4.59 13.80
N VAL A 333 -30.89 4.88 12.86
CA VAL A 333 -31.35 6.25 12.55
C VAL A 333 -32.88 6.33 12.57
N VAL A 334 -33.41 7.51 12.85
CA VAL A 334 -34.84 7.79 12.84
C VAL A 334 -35.24 8.34 11.48
N GLY A 335 -36.18 7.69 10.80
CA GLY A 335 -36.70 8.14 9.51
C GLY A 335 -36.07 7.42 8.32
N GLU A 336 -35.93 8.13 7.21
CA GLU A 336 -35.37 7.59 5.96
C GLU A 336 -33.88 7.28 6.10
N LEU A 337 -33.45 6.22 5.41
CA LEU A 337 -32.05 5.83 5.36
C LEU A 337 -31.28 6.70 4.36
N PRO A 338 -30.01 7.01 4.66
CA PRO A 338 -29.20 7.84 3.77
C PRO A 338 -28.99 7.15 2.41
N GLN A 339 -29.07 7.94 1.34
CA GLN A 339 -28.67 7.58 -0.02
C GLN A 339 -27.14 7.61 -0.16
N MET A 340 -26.60 7.09 -1.26
CA MET A 340 -25.15 6.95 -1.45
C MET A 340 -24.37 8.28 -1.33
N ALA A 341 -24.94 9.39 -1.80
CA ALA A 341 -24.31 10.72 -1.79
C ALA A 341 -24.44 11.48 -0.46
N ASP A 342 -25.21 10.95 0.51
CA ASP A 342 -25.49 11.68 1.75
C ASP A 342 -24.27 11.74 2.67
N ALA A 343 -24.00 12.93 3.22
CA ALA A 343 -22.89 13.16 4.16
C ALA A 343 -22.98 12.35 5.47
N ALA A 344 -24.12 11.71 5.75
CA ALA A 344 -24.30 10.85 6.92
C ALA A 344 -23.27 9.70 6.96
N TRP A 345 -22.84 9.18 5.81
CA TRP A 345 -21.82 8.13 5.72
C TRP A 345 -20.47 8.55 6.31
N GLU A 346 -20.13 9.84 6.28
CA GLU A 346 -18.87 10.36 6.84
C GLU A 346 -18.83 10.36 8.36
N THR A 347 -19.98 10.17 9.03
CA THR A 347 -20.05 10.08 10.49
C THR A 347 -19.67 8.71 11.05
N LEU A 348 -19.55 7.70 10.18
CA LEU A 348 -19.22 6.32 10.55
C LEU A 348 -17.77 5.98 10.22
N GLU A 349 -17.12 5.26 11.14
CA GLU A 349 -15.90 4.52 10.83
C GLU A 349 -16.22 3.34 9.91
N SER A 350 -15.42 3.14 8.86
CA SER A 350 -15.54 1.98 7.98
C SER A 350 -15.09 0.70 8.69
N SER A 351 -15.86 -0.38 8.52
CA SER A 351 -15.40 -1.72 8.88
C SER A 351 -14.57 -2.30 7.74
N TYR A 352 -13.26 -2.53 7.98
CA TYR A 352 -12.30 -3.05 6.99
C TYR A 352 -12.26 -4.59 7.02
N PHE A 353 -12.58 -5.23 5.89
CA PHE A 353 -12.55 -6.68 5.73
C PHE A 353 -11.47 -7.09 4.72
N PRO A 354 -10.37 -7.74 5.15
CA PRO A 354 -9.35 -8.20 4.23
C PRO A 354 -9.87 -9.36 3.38
N LEU A 355 -9.46 -9.36 2.11
CA LEU A 355 -9.73 -10.39 1.13
C LEU A 355 -8.42 -11.08 0.75
N VAL A 356 -8.53 -12.36 0.41
CA VAL A 356 -7.40 -13.17 -0.07
C VAL A 356 -7.83 -13.94 -1.32
N GLY A 357 -6.88 -14.27 -2.18
CA GLY A 357 -7.15 -15.09 -3.35
C GLY A 357 -7.71 -16.47 -2.97
N GLN A 358 -8.74 -16.92 -3.68
CA GLN A 358 -9.27 -18.26 -3.53
C GLN A 358 -8.34 -19.29 -4.18
N ILE A 359 -7.66 -20.09 -3.36
CA ILE A 359 -6.70 -21.12 -3.82
C ILE A 359 -7.18 -22.57 -3.62
N ILE A 360 -8.40 -22.77 -3.08
CA ILE A 360 -8.91 -24.10 -2.73
C ILE A 360 -9.50 -24.84 -3.94
N VAL A 361 -10.19 -24.13 -4.85
CA VAL A 361 -10.89 -24.71 -6.01
C VAL A 361 -10.35 -24.07 -7.28
N GLU A 362 -10.16 -24.85 -8.34
CA GLU A 362 -9.72 -24.36 -9.66
C GLU A 362 -10.88 -23.76 -10.46
N PRO A 363 -10.64 -22.68 -11.25
CA PRO A 363 -9.40 -21.89 -11.32
C PRO A 363 -9.12 -21.09 -10.03
N ARG A 364 -7.83 -20.97 -9.69
CA ARG A 364 -7.34 -20.37 -8.43
C ARG A 364 -6.88 -18.93 -8.66
N GLN A 365 -7.10 -18.06 -7.67
CA GLN A 365 -6.55 -16.71 -7.64
C GLN A 365 -5.35 -16.67 -6.67
N PHE A 366 -4.14 -16.49 -7.21
CA PHE A 366 -2.89 -16.40 -6.44
C PHE A 366 -2.35 -14.98 -6.30
N ASN A 367 -2.77 -14.07 -7.17
CA ASN A 367 -2.27 -12.70 -7.28
C ASN A 367 -3.46 -11.72 -7.21
N PRO A 368 -4.11 -11.61 -6.03
CA PRO A 368 -5.26 -10.74 -5.85
C PRO A 368 -4.87 -9.25 -6.01
N THR A 369 -5.65 -8.53 -6.81
CA THR A 369 -5.53 -7.08 -7.01
C THR A 369 -6.47 -6.30 -6.08
N ILE A 370 -7.62 -6.89 -5.74
CA ILE A 370 -8.54 -6.45 -4.69
C ILE A 370 -8.14 -7.12 -3.37
N ASP A 371 -7.76 -6.32 -2.37
CA ASP A 371 -7.24 -6.84 -1.09
C ASP A 371 -8.20 -6.66 0.09
N SER A 372 -9.28 -5.90 -0.09
CA SER A 372 -10.20 -5.58 0.99
C SER A 372 -11.54 -5.03 0.50
N VAL A 373 -12.55 -5.12 1.37
CA VAL A 373 -13.83 -4.43 1.25
C VAL A 373 -14.08 -3.66 2.54
N ASN A 374 -14.43 -2.39 2.41
CA ASN A 374 -14.85 -1.53 3.51
C ASN A 374 -16.38 -1.45 3.53
N VAL A 375 -16.98 -1.50 4.71
CA VAL A 375 -18.45 -1.45 4.84
C VAL A 375 -18.87 -0.48 5.93
N LYS A 376 -19.85 0.36 5.59
CA LYS A 376 -20.64 1.17 6.52
C LYS A 376 -22.10 0.73 6.44
N SER A 377 -22.85 0.89 7.53
CA SER A 377 -24.25 0.44 7.58
C SER A 377 -25.11 1.30 8.48
N PHE A 378 -26.29 1.66 8.00
CA PHE A 378 -27.37 2.30 8.75
C PHE A 378 -28.63 1.43 8.71
N TYR A 379 -29.46 1.52 9.74
CA TYR A 379 -30.76 0.86 9.75
C TYR A 379 -31.80 1.67 10.51
N ASN A 380 -33.08 1.42 10.22
CA ASN A 380 -34.22 2.01 10.91
C ASN A 380 -35.18 0.90 11.39
N ASP A 381 -36.44 1.22 11.67
CA ASP A 381 -37.41 0.24 12.16
C ASP A 381 -37.80 -0.84 11.13
N THR A 382 -37.61 -0.59 9.83
CA THR A 382 -38.14 -1.42 8.73
C THR A 382 -37.09 -1.87 7.73
N GLU A 383 -35.98 -1.16 7.59
CA GLU A 383 -35.00 -1.32 6.52
C GLU A 383 -33.56 -1.21 7.04
N VAL A 384 -32.62 -1.66 6.21
CA VAL A 384 -31.18 -1.49 6.39
C VAL A 384 -30.56 -1.04 5.07
N ALA A 385 -29.56 -0.17 5.16
CA ALA A 385 -28.74 0.29 4.04
C ALA A 385 -27.26 0.02 4.34
N PHE A 386 -26.56 -0.48 3.33
CA PHE A 386 -25.12 -0.73 3.36
C PHE A 386 -24.44 0.12 2.31
N LEU A 387 -23.24 0.60 2.62
CA LEU A 387 -22.32 1.18 1.67
C LEU A 387 -21.05 0.34 1.68
N PHE A 388 -20.84 -0.41 0.59
CA PHE A 388 -19.63 -1.19 0.33
C PHE A 388 -18.68 -0.34 -0.51
N THR A 389 -17.40 -0.32 -0.14
CA THR A 389 -16.36 0.30 -0.97
C THR A 389 -15.14 -0.62 -1.08
N TRP A 390 -14.60 -0.76 -2.29
CA TRP A 390 -13.37 -1.51 -2.52
C TRP A 390 -12.56 -0.85 -3.64
N ASP A 391 -11.24 -0.92 -3.51
CA ASP A 391 -10.34 -0.43 -4.54
C ASP A 391 -10.29 -1.45 -5.68
N ASP A 392 -10.48 -0.96 -6.90
CA ASP A 392 -10.29 -1.69 -8.14
C ASP A 392 -9.65 -0.72 -9.12
N ARG A 393 -8.48 -1.07 -9.66
CA ARG A 393 -7.72 -0.13 -10.51
C ARG A 393 -8.37 0.06 -11.88
N THR A 394 -9.31 -0.81 -12.21
CA THR A 394 -9.94 -0.89 -13.52
C THR A 394 -11.46 -0.90 -13.38
N HIS A 395 -12.14 -0.48 -14.44
CA HIS A 395 -13.60 -0.46 -14.50
C HIS A 395 -14.07 -1.36 -15.64
N ASN A 396 -14.11 -2.67 -15.38
CA ASN A 396 -14.50 -3.66 -16.36
C ASN A 396 -16.01 -3.90 -16.29
N THR A 397 -16.73 -3.14 -17.10
CA THR A 397 -18.19 -3.29 -17.30
C THR A 397 -18.53 -4.15 -18.51
N GLU A 398 -17.59 -4.35 -19.44
CA GLU A 398 -17.84 -5.04 -20.70
C GLU A 398 -17.55 -6.54 -20.65
N VAL A 399 -18.51 -7.26 -21.22
CA VAL A 399 -18.59 -8.69 -21.49
C VAL A 399 -17.68 -9.02 -22.69
N GLU A 400 -16.41 -8.61 -22.67
CA GLU A 400 -15.46 -9.02 -23.72
C GLU A 400 -15.32 -10.54 -23.65
N GLU A 401 -15.91 -11.20 -24.63
CA GLU A 401 -15.93 -12.64 -24.76
C GLU A 401 -14.56 -13.05 -25.32
N ASP A 402 -13.77 -13.73 -24.49
CA ASP A 402 -12.54 -14.35 -24.96
C ASP A 402 -12.87 -15.27 -26.16
N GLU A 403 -12.34 -14.95 -27.34
CA GLU A 403 -12.74 -15.57 -28.61
C GLU A 403 -12.52 -17.09 -28.64
N ASP A 404 -11.59 -17.59 -27.82
CA ASP A 404 -11.21 -19.00 -27.73
C ASP A 404 -12.05 -19.78 -26.70
N THR A 405 -12.45 -19.13 -25.60
CA THR A 405 -13.11 -19.78 -24.46
C THR A 405 -14.59 -19.39 -24.27
N GLY A 406 -15.03 -18.29 -24.87
CA GLY A 406 -16.37 -17.73 -24.64
C GLY A 406 -16.51 -17.05 -23.26
N THR A 407 -15.41 -16.81 -22.55
CA THR A 407 -15.43 -16.34 -21.15
C THR A 407 -15.48 -14.83 -21.10
N THR A 408 -16.33 -14.29 -20.23
CA THR A 408 -16.54 -12.85 -20.08
C THR A 408 -16.02 -12.40 -18.73
N PHE A 409 -15.15 -11.40 -18.71
CA PHE A 409 -14.54 -10.89 -17.49
C PHE A 409 -15.17 -9.55 -17.12
N GLU A 410 -15.80 -9.49 -15.96
CA GLU A 410 -16.44 -8.28 -15.44
C GLU A 410 -16.16 -8.14 -13.95
N ASP A 411 -16.16 -6.90 -13.46
CA ASP A 411 -16.03 -6.67 -12.04
C ASP A 411 -17.32 -7.06 -11.33
N ALA A 412 -17.18 -7.69 -10.17
CA ALA A 412 -18.31 -8.16 -9.41
C ALA A 412 -18.01 -8.20 -7.91
N ILE A 413 -19.07 -8.13 -7.10
CA ILE A 413 -19.00 -8.40 -5.68
C ILE A 413 -20.18 -9.27 -5.25
N ALA A 414 -19.89 -10.26 -4.41
CA ALA A 414 -20.88 -11.12 -3.79
C ALA A 414 -20.82 -10.99 -2.26
N ILE A 415 -21.95 -10.64 -1.66
CA ILE A 415 -22.12 -10.58 -0.21
C ILE A 415 -22.88 -11.82 0.23
N GLN A 416 -22.28 -12.57 1.16
CA GLN A 416 -22.76 -13.85 1.61
C GLN A 416 -23.30 -13.80 3.02
N PHE A 417 -24.48 -14.38 3.19
CA PHE A 417 -25.15 -14.61 4.46
C PHE A 417 -25.59 -16.08 4.61
N PRO A 418 -25.77 -16.60 5.82
CA PRO A 418 -26.48 -17.86 5.99
C PRO A 418 -27.98 -17.66 5.75
N VAL A 419 -28.64 -18.60 5.04
CA VAL A 419 -30.12 -18.61 4.92
C VAL A 419 -30.79 -18.66 6.30
N LYS A 420 -30.16 -19.37 7.25
CA LYS A 420 -30.59 -19.42 8.65
C LYS A 420 -29.44 -19.05 9.57
N VAL A 421 -29.61 -17.97 10.34
CA VAL A 421 -28.61 -17.52 11.30
C VAL A 421 -28.32 -18.62 12.33
N PRO A 422 -27.06 -19.09 12.44
CA PRO A 422 -26.68 -20.08 13.44
C PRO A 422 -26.92 -19.56 14.86
N LYS A 423 -27.61 -20.33 15.71
CA LYS A 423 -27.94 -19.94 17.08
C LYS A 423 -26.93 -20.48 18.08
N GLY A 424 -26.10 -19.59 18.63
CA GLY A 424 -25.11 -19.91 19.66
C GLY A 424 -23.71 -20.23 19.10
N PRO A 425 -22.68 -20.26 19.97
CA PRO A 425 -21.27 -20.27 19.55
C PRO A 425 -20.83 -21.58 18.90
N THR A 426 -21.55 -22.68 19.12
CA THR A 426 -21.21 -24.02 18.60
C THR A 426 -22.09 -24.45 17.42
N ALA A 427 -23.06 -23.62 17.03
CA ALA A 427 -23.91 -23.95 15.90
C ALA A 427 -23.07 -24.01 14.60
N PRO A 428 -23.25 -25.04 13.76
CA PRO A 428 -22.48 -25.15 12.52
C PRO A 428 -22.82 -23.98 11.61
N LYS A 429 -21.80 -23.23 11.20
CA LYS A 429 -21.92 -22.20 10.17
C LYS A 429 -21.86 -22.87 8.78
N PRO A 430 -22.57 -22.34 7.78
CA PRO A 430 -22.32 -22.74 6.40
C PRO A 430 -20.86 -22.47 6.03
N TYR A 431 -20.34 -23.19 5.04
CA TYR A 431 -18.98 -22.97 4.57
C TYR A 431 -18.87 -21.59 3.91
N PHE A 432 -17.76 -20.89 4.12
CA PHE A 432 -17.59 -19.51 3.64
C PHE A 432 -17.45 -19.43 2.11
N LEU A 433 -17.09 -20.54 1.46
CA LEU A 433 -17.13 -20.68 0.00
C LEU A 433 -18.52 -21.10 -0.48
N TRP A 434 -19.49 -20.20 -0.30
CA TRP A 434 -20.84 -20.33 -0.85
C TRP A 434 -21.62 -21.54 -0.34
N GLY A 435 -21.35 -21.94 0.90
CA GLY A 435 -22.10 -22.98 1.62
C GLY A 435 -21.73 -24.40 1.22
N GLY A 436 -22.69 -25.31 1.41
CA GLY A 436 -22.53 -26.75 1.17
C GLY A 436 -23.78 -27.49 1.62
N LYS A 437 -23.66 -28.36 2.63
CA LYS A 437 -24.84 -28.98 3.27
C LYS A 437 -25.78 -27.92 3.87
N LEU A 438 -25.21 -26.86 4.44
CA LEU A 438 -25.94 -25.68 4.88
C LEU A 438 -25.90 -24.65 3.75
N PRO A 439 -27.06 -24.18 3.25
CA PRO A 439 -27.10 -23.21 2.17
C PRO A 439 -26.76 -21.81 2.65
N VAL A 440 -26.30 -20.99 1.73
CA VAL A 440 -26.13 -19.54 1.90
C VAL A 440 -27.06 -18.78 0.98
N TYR A 441 -27.33 -17.55 1.38
CA TYR A 441 -28.04 -16.52 0.62
C TYR A 441 -27.01 -15.49 0.18
N LEU A 442 -26.99 -15.15 -1.11
CA LEU A 442 -26.00 -14.27 -1.71
C LEU A 442 -26.69 -13.07 -2.35
N TRP A 443 -26.06 -11.91 -2.19
CA TRP A 443 -26.29 -10.74 -3.03
C TRP A 443 -25.17 -10.68 -4.04
N HIS A 444 -25.49 -10.76 -5.32
CA HIS A 444 -24.51 -10.74 -6.39
C HIS A 444 -24.71 -9.50 -7.24
N TRP A 445 -23.76 -8.58 -7.16
CA TRP A 445 -23.70 -7.38 -7.99
C TRP A 445 -22.64 -7.56 -9.07
N LYS A 446 -22.91 -6.98 -10.24
CA LYS A 446 -22.07 -7.04 -11.44
C LYS A 446 -21.95 -5.66 -12.03
N ALA A 447 -20.76 -5.28 -12.49
CA ALA A 447 -20.52 -3.96 -13.08
C ALA A 447 -21.35 -3.72 -14.37
N SER A 448 -21.67 -4.78 -15.11
CA SER A 448 -22.54 -4.71 -16.30
C SER A 448 -24.01 -4.39 -15.99
N ASP A 449 -24.46 -4.56 -14.74
CA ASP A 449 -25.83 -4.27 -14.28
C ASP A 449 -25.76 -3.47 -12.96
N ALA A 450 -25.12 -2.30 -13.05
CA ALA A 450 -24.74 -1.41 -11.95
C ALA A 450 -25.87 -1.10 -10.94
N GLU A 451 -27.12 -1.01 -11.40
CA GLU A 451 -28.28 -0.65 -10.57
C GLU A 451 -28.96 -1.87 -9.92
N LYS A 452 -28.40 -3.08 -10.07
CA LYS A 452 -29.06 -4.30 -9.66
C LYS A 452 -28.18 -5.22 -8.82
N VAL A 453 -28.79 -5.73 -7.76
CA VAL A 453 -28.27 -6.85 -6.99
C VAL A 453 -29.17 -8.06 -7.27
N THR A 454 -28.56 -9.15 -7.72
CA THR A 454 -29.26 -10.43 -7.95
C THR A 454 -29.17 -11.30 -6.71
N GLU A 455 -30.30 -11.81 -6.25
CA GLU A 455 -30.37 -12.73 -5.12
C GLU A 455 -30.19 -14.17 -5.56
N LEU A 456 -29.23 -14.85 -4.93
CA LEU A 456 -28.92 -16.25 -5.19
C LEU A 456 -29.03 -17.07 -3.91
N THR A 457 -29.30 -18.36 -4.06
CA THR A 457 -29.06 -19.37 -3.02
C THR A 457 -27.95 -20.30 -3.48
N ALA A 458 -26.96 -20.55 -2.62
CA ALA A 458 -25.87 -21.46 -2.97
C ALA A 458 -25.71 -22.61 -1.97
N LYS A 459 -25.32 -23.77 -2.50
CA LYS A 459 -24.99 -25.00 -1.74
C LYS A 459 -23.60 -25.52 -2.13
N GLY A 460 -22.66 -24.60 -2.20
CA GLY A 460 -21.29 -24.79 -2.65
C GLY A 460 -20.93 -23.82 -3.77
N ILE A 461 -19.63 -23.58 -3.93
CA ILE A 461 -19.04 -22.60 -4.85
C ILE A 461 -19.52 -22.69 -6.32
N ASN A 462 -19.80 -23.90 -6.81
CA ASN A 462 -20.26 -24.13 -8.19
C ASN A 462 -21.77 -24.42 -8.28
N LYS A 463 -22.53 -24.13 -7.22
CA LYS A 463 -23.96 -24.48 -7.10
C LYS A 463 -24.76 -23.31 -6.57
N ALA A 464 -24.62 -22.16 -7.21
CA ALA A 464 -25.44 -20.97 -6.98
C ALA A 464 -26.62 -20.99 -7.97
N GLU A 465 -27.81 -20.71 -7.47
CA GLU A 465 -29.05 -20.65 -8.24
C GLU A 465 -29.73 -19.31 -7.95
N VAL A 466 -30.15 -18.59 -9.01
CA VAL A 466 -30.96 -17.38 -8.89
C VAL A 466 -32.28 -17.71 -8.20
N GLN A 467 -32.67 -16.93 -7.20
CA GLN A 467 -33.95 -17.11 -6.53
C GLN A 467 -35.10 -16.71 -7.45
N GLU A 468 -36.16 -17.53 -7.48
CA GLU A 468 -37.37 -17.25 -8.28
C GLU A 468 -38.08 -15.96 -7.86
N VAL A 469 -38.02 -15.64 -6.57
CA VAL A 469 -38.53 -14.40 -5.98
C VAL A 469 -37.32 -13.55 -5.63
N GLN A 470 -37.35 -12.29 -6.04
CA GLN A 470 -36.36 -11.28 -5.64
C GLN A 470 -37.04 -10.37 -4.60
N GLY A 471 -36.38 -10.10 -3.48
CA GLY A 471 -36.84 -9.37 -2.30
C GLY A 471 -36.84 -7.84 -2.45
N ASN A 472 -36.91 -7.32 -3.68
CA ASN A 472 -36.89 -5.88 -4.01
C ASN A 472 -35.70 -5.14 -3.35
N ILE A 473 -34.50 -5.67 -3.52
CA ILE A 473 -33.28 -4.97 -3.11
C ILE A 473 -33.10 -3.75 -4.03
N GLU A 474 -32.97 -2.58 -3.43
CA GLU A 474 -32.56 -1.36 -4.12
C GLU A 474 -31.04 -1.28 -4.10
N ALA A 475 -30.44 -0.95 -5.24
CA ALA A 475 -29.00 -0.80 -5.37
C ALA A 475 -28.64 0.37 -6.28
N GLU A 476 -27.53 1.02 -5.95
CA GLU A 476 -26.91 2.08 -6.74
C GLU A 476 -25.40 1.89 -6.63
N SER A 477 -24.68 2.05 -7.73
CA SER A 477 -23.21 1.95 -7.71
C SER A 477 -22.56 3.11 -8.46
N GLU A 478 -21.36 3.47 -8.00
CA GLU A 478 -20.50 4.47 -8.60
C GLU A 478 -19.07 3.90 -8.69
N TYR A 479 -18.39 4.16 -9.79
CA TYR A 479 -16.95 3.93 -9.92
C TYR A 479 -16.27 5.26 -10.20
N THR A 480 -15.37 5.68 -9.30
CA THR A 480 -14.66 6.95 -9.39
C THR A 480 -13.25 6.79 -8.84
N ASP A 481 -12.24 7.23 -9.59
CA ASP A 481 -10.81 7.24 -9.20
C ASP A 481 -10.34 5.90 -8.59
N GLY A 482 -10.54 4.79 -9.30
CA GLY A 482 -10.00 3.48 -8.90
C GLY A 482 -10.71 2.82 -7.73
N GLN A 483 -11.95 3.21 -7.46
CA GLN A 483 -12.73 2.70 -6.34
C GLN A 483 -14.20 2.55 -6.72
N TYR A 484 -14.75 1.38 -6.40
CA TYR A 484 -16.18 1.15 -6.44
C TYR A 484 -16.84 1.57 -5.13
N ARG A 485 -18.04 2.13 -5.25
CA ARG A 485 -19.00 2.34 -4.16
C ARG A 485 -20.29 1.65 -4.56
N LEU A 486 -20.78 0.74 -3.73
CA LEU A 486 -22.05 0.05 -3.93
C LEU A 486 -22.94 0.31 -2.72
N TRP A 487 -24.02 1.05 -2.94
CA TRP A 487 -25.08 1.26 -1.98
C TRP A 487 -26.17 0.21 -2.19
N VAL A 488 -26.59 -0.44 -1.10
CA VAL A 488 -27.63 -1.48 -1.13
C VAL A 488 -28.60 -1.26 0.01
N LYS A 489 -29.90 -1.19 -0.29
CA LYS A 489 -30.97 -1.06 0.69
C LYS A 489 -31.99 -2.17 0.54
N ARG A 490 -32.47 -2.67 1.67
CA ARG A 490 -33.54 -3.68 1.72
C ARG A 490 -34.36 -3.62 3.00
N ALA A 491 -35.53 -4.22 2.97
CA ALA A 491 -36.32 -4.48 4.16
C ALA A 491 -35.61 -5.45 5.14
N LEU A 492 -35.78 -5.20 6.44
CA LEU A 492 -35.31 -6.09 7.50
C LEU A 492 -36.02 -7.45 7.47
N LYS A 493 -37.30 -7.44 7.09
CA LYS A 493 -38.13 -8.63 6.96
C LYS A 493 -38.69 -8.73 5.56
N THR A 494 -38.68 -9.94 5.00
CA THR A 494 -39.21 -10.25 3.67
C THR A 494 -40.16 -11.44 3.76
N ASP A 495 -41.03 -11.58 2.76
CA ASP A 495 -42.01 -12.68 2.72
C ASP A 495 -41.38 -14.02 2.27
N ASP A 496 -40.23 -14.00 1.59
CA ASP A 496 -39.52 -15.22 1.20
C ASP A 496 -38.73 -15.81 2.37
N LYS A 497 -39.00 -17.08 2.67
CA LYS A 497 -38.33 -17.85 3.73
C LYS A 497 -36.90 -18.25 3.37
N LYS A 498 -36.49 -18.08 2.11
CA LYS A 498 -35.11 -18.29 1.64
C LYS A 498 -34.23 -17.07 1.94
N ASP A 499 -34.82 -15.92 2.21
CA ASP A 499 -34.09 -14.71 2.55
C ASP A 499 -33.67 -14.72 4.00
N LEU A 500 -32.53 -14.09 4.25
CA LEU A 500 -32.12 -13.73 5.59
C LEU A 500 -33.11 -12.71 6.18
N GLN A 501 -33.66 -13.03 7.35
CA GLN A 501 -34.46 -12.11 8.16
C GLN A 501 -33.54 -11.43 9.18
N LEU A 502 -33.55 -10.10 9.20
CA LEU A 502 -32.69 -9.29 10.06
C LEU A 502 -33.43 -8.85 11.32
N GLU A 503 -32.81 -9.07 12.47
CA GLU A 503 -33.34 -8.72 13.79
C GLU A 503 -32.30 -7.94 14.58
N SER A 504 -32.75 -6.98 15.38
CA SER A 504 -31.87 -6.21 16.28
C SER A 504 -31.20 -7.12 17.30
N ASP A 505 -29.94 -6.82 17.65
CA ASP A 505 -29.13 -7.56 18.64
C ASP A 505 -28.79 -9.02 18.24
N VAL A 506 -29.02 -9.41 16.97
CA VAL A 506 -28.62 -10.72 16.44
C VAL A 506 -27.35 -10.59 15.61
N PHE A 507 -26.33 -11.37 15.97
CA PHE A 507 -25.09 -11.48 15.20
C PHE A 507 -25.29 -12.39 14.00
N VAL A 508 -25.25 -11.81 12.82
CA VAL A 508 -25.39 -12.49 11.53
C VAL A 508 -24.01 -12.70 10.91
N PRO A 509 -23.62 -13.93 10.57
CA PRO A 509 -22.41 -14.16 9.79
C PRO A 509 -22.48 -13.47 8.41
N ILE A 510 -21.43 -12.73 8.05
CA ILE A 510 -21.27 -12.09 6.74
C ILE A 510 -19.90 -12.44 6.15
N ALA A 511 -19.83 -12.67 4.84
CA ALA A 511 -18.59 -12.89 4.11
C ALA A 511 -18.68 -12.28 2.70
N PHE A 512 -17.54 -12.11 2.04
CA PHE A 512 -17.43 -11.41 0.77
C PHE A 512 -16.69 -12.26 -0.27
N SER A 513 -17.04 -12.06 -1.53
CA SER A 513 -16.21 -12.43 -2.68
C SER A 513 -16.21 -11.28 -3.67
N ALA A 514 -15.09 -11.02 -4.35
CA ALA A 514 -15.01 -9.97 -5.37
C ALA A 514 -14.15 -10.46 -6.55
N TRP A 515 -14.43 -9.92 -7.73
CA TRP A 515 -13.76 -10.24 -8.98
C TRP A 515 -13.27 -8.93 -9.60
N ASP A 516 -12.00 -8.92 -9.99
CA ASP A 516 -11.40 -7.91 -10.88
C ASP A 516 -11.30 -8.53 -12.28
N GLY A 517 -12.14 -8.05 -13.19
CA GLY A 517 -12.21 -8.53 -14.57
C GLY A 517 -10.89 -8.34 -15.32
N ALA A 518 -10.19 -7.22 -15.13
CA ALA A 518 -8.89 -6.97 -15.78
C ALA A 518 -7.78 -7.90 -15.26
N ASN A 519 -7.92 -8.43 -14.04
CA ASN A 519 -7.03 -9.46 -13.50
C ASN A 519 -7.42 -10.89 -13.94
N GLY A 520 -8.43 -10.99 -14.82
CA GLY A 520 -8.97 -12.23 -15.35
C GLY A 520 -9.69 -13.05 -14.28
N ASP A 521 -10.28 -12.41 -13.28
CA ASP A 521 -11.13 -13.09 -12.30
C ASP A 521 -12.46 -13.46 -12.94
N VAL A 522 -12.86 -14.72 -12.78
CA VAL A 522 -14.13 -15.25 -13.26
C VAL A 522 -14.48 -16.52 -12.47
N ASP A 523 -15.76 -16.79 -12.31
CA ASP A 523 -16.29 -17.97 -11.62
C ASP A 523 -15.69 -18.17 -10.21
N THR A 524 -14.81 -19.16 -10.04
CA THR A 524 -14.15 -19.46 -8.76
C THR A 524 -12.82 -18.75 -8.58
N LYS A 525 -12.22 -18.23 -9.65
CA LYS A 525 -11.01 -17.42 -9.59
C LYS A 525 -11.43 -16.01 -9.19
N ARG A 526 -11.29 -15.73 -7.90
CA ARG A 526 -11.77 -14.51 -7.25
C ARG A 526 -11.11 -14.34 -5.89
N VAL A 527 -11.29 -13.18 -5.28
CA VAL A 527 -10.90 -12.96 -3.89
C VAL A 527 -12.06 -13.30 -2.95
N ILE A 528 -11.74 -13.74 -1.74
CA ILE A 528 -12.69 -14.21 -0.73
C ILE A 528 -12.31 -13.71 0.67
N SER A 529 -13.32 -13.58 1.52
CA SER A 529 -13.14 -13.31 2.94
C SER A 529 -13.41 -14.56 3.80
N SER A 530 -12.95 -14.53 5.05
CA SER A 530 -13.48 -15.46 6.08
C SER A 530 -14.88 -15.02 6.55
N TRP A 531 -15.47 -15.76 7.50
CA TRP A 531 -16.69 -15.30 8.17
C TRP A 531 -16.41 -14.19 9.18
N TYR A 532 -17.06 -13.06 9.00
CA TYR A 532 -17.20 -11.98 9.98
C TYR A 532 -18.60 -11.99 10.58
N SER A 533 -18.87 -11.05 11.48
CA SER A 533 -20.21 -10.84 12.02
C SER A 533 -20.74 -9.46 11.67
N PHE A 534 -22.04 -9.39 11.50
CA PHE A 534 -22.81 -8.18 11.30
C PHE A 534 -23.89 -8.12 12.40
N VAL A 535 -24.14 -6.95 12.96
CA VAL A 535 -25.20 -6.75 13.96
C VAL A 535 -25.88 -5.41 13.76
N LEU A 536 -27.21 -5.42 13.87
CA LEU A 536 -28.01 -4.21 14.04
C LEU A 536 -27.91 -3.76 15.49
N GLU A 537 -27.25 -2.63 15.75
CA GLU A 537 -26.97 -2.20 17.13
C GLU A 537 -28.26 -1.92 17.90
N PRO A 538 -28.46 -2.46 19.10
CA PRO A 538 -29.69 -2.28 19.84
C PRO A 538 -30.01 -0.81 20.07
N VAL A 539 -31.22 -0.38 19.67
CA VAL A 539 -31.68 1.00 19.80
C VAL A 539 -31.50 1.46 21.25
N PRO A 540 -30.76 2.55 21.51
CA PRO A 540 -30.55 3.06 22.86
C PRO A 540 -31.89 3.39 23.51
N SER A 541 -32.36 2.55 24.44
CA SER A 541 -33.68 2.80 25.03
C SER A 541 -33.66 4.14 25.78
N SER A 542 -34.72 4.96 25.62
CA SER A 542 -34.89 6.24 26.33
C SER A 542 -34.76 6.14 27.84
N ARG A 543 -34.95 4.94 28.39
CA ARG A 543 -34.72 4.58 29.81
C ARG A 543 -33.30 4.93 30.29
N ARG A 544 -32.30 4.91 29.41
CA ARG A 544 -30.90 5.25 29.73
C ARG A 544 -30.74 6.73 30.08
N PHE A 545 -31.59 7.60 29.57
CA PHE A 545 -31.62 9.04 29.87
C PHE A 545 -32.64 9.41 30.96
N ILE A 546 -33.66 8.58 31.19
CA ILE A 546 -34.73 8.83 32.17
C ILE A 546 -34.36 8.28 33.56
N TYR A 547 -33.83 7.06 33.66
CA TYR A 547 -33.60 6.44 34.97
C TYR A 547 -32.49 7.09 35.80
N PRO A 548 -31.31 7.48 35.27
CA PRO A 548 -30.28 8.08 36.10
C PRO A 548 -30.72 9.40 36.79
N PRO A 549 -31.36 10.36 36.10
CA PRO A 549 -31.92 11.56 36.75
C PRO A 549 -33.02 11.21 37.77
N LEU A 550 -33.88 10.25 37.46
CA LEU A 550 -35.01 9.86 38.30
C LEU A 550 -34.54 9.13 39.58
N VAL A 551 -33.53 8.27 39.48
CA VAL A 551 -32.85 7.64 40.63
C VAL A 551 -32.10 8.69 41.45
N ALA A 552 -31.44 9.66 40.82
CA ALA A 552 -30.79 10.76 41.52
C ALA A 552 -31.80 11.61 42.32
N LEU A 553 -32.95 11.93 41.73
CA LEU A 553 -34.05 12.66 42.39
C LEU A 553 -34.64 11.88 43.57
N LEU A 554 -34.91 10.58 43.39
CA LEU A 554 -35.42 9.72 44.47
C LEU A 554 -34.40 9.57 45.61
N SER A 555 -33.12 9.41 45.28
CA SER A 555 -32.04 9.31 46.26
C SER A 555 -31.86 10.61 47.03
N PHE A 556 -31.92 11.75 46.34
CA PHE A 556 -31.87 13.07 46.96
C PHE A 556 -33.09 13.30 47.87
N GLY A 557 -34.29 12.96 47.42
CA GLY A 557 -35.52 13.04 48.22
C GLY A 557 -35.45 12.18 49.48
N LEU A 558 -34.92 10.95 49.37
CA LEU A 558 -34.72 10.06 50.51
C LEU A 558 -33.71 10.63 51.52
N LEU A 559 -32.60 11.20 51.05
CA LEU A 559 -31.59 11.84 51.91
C LEU A 559 -32.14 13.08 52.62
N VAL A 560 -32.92 13.92 51.93
CA VAL A 560 -33.59 15.09 52.53
C VAL A 560 -34.64 14.65 53.55
N GLY A 561 -35.45 13.64 53.21
CA GLY A 561 -36.46 13.06 54.11
C GLY A 561 -35.85 12.46 55.37
N LEU A 562 -34.78 11.67 55.25
CA LEU A 562 -34.01 11.14 56.37
C LEU A 562 -33.43 12.26 57.25
N ARG A 563 -32.89 13.31 56.63
CA ARG A 563 -32.35 14.47 57.34
C ARG A 563 -33.43 15.22 58.12
N GLN A 564 -34.62 15.40 57.54
CA GLN A 564 -35.76 16.03 58.22
C GLN A 564 -36.31 15.15 59.36
N PHE A 565 -36.42 13.84 59.15
CA PHE A 565 -36.86 12.87 60.16
C PHE A 565 -35.91 12.84 61.37
N VAL A 566 -34.59 12.81 61.14
CA VAL A 566 -33.59 12.89 62.22
C VAL A 566 -33.69 14.23 62.97
N ARG A 567 -33.95 15.34 62.26
CA ARG A 567 -34.13 16.66 62.87
C ARG A 567 -35.36 16.71 63.78
N GLN A 568 -36.49 16.17 63.35
CA GLN A 568 -37.73 16.12 64.13
C GLN A 568 -37.65 15.19 65.36
N ARG A 569 -36.77 14.19 65.34
CA ARG A 569 -36.55 13.28 66.49
C ARG A 569 -35.63 13.85 67.56
N ASN A 570 -34.81 14.83 67.21
CA ASN A 570 -33.82 15.47 68.09
C ASN A 570 -34.27 16.84 68.63
N THR A 571 -35.51 17.24 68.33
CA THR A 571 -36.25 18.38 68.92
C THR A 571 -37.41 17.83 69.72
#